data_AF-A0AB33TWU2-F1
#
_entry.id   AF-A0AB33TWU2-F1
#
_cell.length_a   1.000
_cell.length_b   1.000
_cell.length_c   1.000
_cell.angle_alpha   90.00
_cell.angle_beta   90.00
_cell.angle_gamma   90.00
#
_symmetry.space_group_name_H-M   'P 1'
#
loop_
_entity.id
_entity.type
_entity.pdbx_description
1 polymer ?
#
loop_
_entity_poly.entity_id
_entity_poly.type
_entity_poly.pdbx_seq_one_letter_code
_entity_poly.pdbx_strand_id
1 'polypeptide(L)' 'MHFHKANEFLGMTRLPTFLCNDVVKNPQVEKYLADYQAHLEKVFG' A
#
# COMPACT_ATOMS: atom_id res chain seq x y z
N MET A 1 -13.98 -2.97 3.82
CA MET A 1 -13.97 -4.24 4.57
C MET A 1 -14.02 -5.47 3.66
N HIS A 2 -14.81 -5.48 2.57
CA HIS A 2 -15.02 -6.68 1.74
C HIS A 2 -13.78 -7.21 0.99
N PHE A 3 -12.91 -6.34 0.48
CA PHE A 3 -11.75 -6.77 -0.32
C PHE A 3 -10.77 -7.65 0.49
N HIS A 4 -10.45 -7.26 1.72
CA HIS A 4 -9.58 -8.07 2.58
C HIS A 4 -10.21 -9.41 2.95
N LYS A 5 -11.53 -9.44 3.21
CA LYS A 5 -12.23 -10.69 3.55
C LYS A 5 -12.36 -11.65 2.37
N ALA A 6 -12.52 -11.15 1.15
CA ALA A 6 -12.47 -12.00 -0.04
C ALA A 6 -11.10 -12.68 -0.19
N ASN A 7 -10.01 -11.96 0.10
CA ASN A 7 -8.66 -12.52 0.05
C ASN A 7 -8.39 -13.53 1.19
N GLU A 8 -8.82 -13.21 2.41
CA GLU A 8 -8.73 -14.12 3.57
C GLU A 8 -9.57 -15.40 3.36
N PHE A 9 -10.72 -15.30 2.68
CA PHE A 9 -11.55 -16.47 2.35
C PHE A 9 -10.80 -17.48 1.47
N LEU A 10 -9.90 -17.01 0.60
CA LEU A 10 -9.03 -17.86 -0.22
C LEU A 10 -7.77 -18.33 0.54
N GLY A 11 -7.65 -18.04 1.83
CA GLY A 11 -6.54 -18.45 2.68
C GLY A 11 -5.31 -17.53 2.63
N MET A 12 -5.40 -16.34 2.01
CA MET A 12 -4.29 -15.39 2.00
C MET A 12 -4.16 -14.63 3.33
N THR A 13 -2.94 -14.28 3.69
CA THR A 13 -2.63 -13.41 4.84
C THR A 13 -2.32 -11.99 4.38
N ARG A 14 -2.67 -11.02 5.22
CA ARG A 14 -2.57 -9.59 4.88
C ARG A 14 -1.17 -9.03 5.17
N LEU A 15 -0.65 -8.27 4.21
CA LEU A 15 0.48 -7.35 4.40
C LEU A 15 0.00 -5.92 4.74
N PRO A 16 0.85 -5.08 5.35
CA PRO A 16 0.53 -3.68 5.59
C PRO A 16 0.16 -2.96 4.29
N THR A 17 -0.89 -2.14 4.32
CA THR A 17 -1.34 -1.41 3.12
C THR A 17 -0.58 -0.11 2.95
N PHE A 18 -0.11 0.15 1.73
CA PHE A 18 0.42 1.45 1.30
C PHE A 18 -0.65 2.22 0.51
N LEU A 19 -0.76 3.52 0.73
CA LEU A 19 -1.74 4.39 0.06
C LEU A 19 -1.18 5.81 -0.10
N CYS A 20 -1.33 6.38 -1.30
CA CYS A 20 -1.06 7.79 -1.56
C CYS A 20 -2.36 8.62 -1.45
N ASN A 21 -2.33 9.68 -0.64
CA ASN A 21 -3.48 10.56 -0.46
C ASN A 21 -3.30 11.88 -1.20
N ASP A 22 -4.43 12.50 -1.57
CA ASP A 22 -4.51 13.82 -2.22
C ASP A 22 -3.78 13.94 -3.57
N VAL A 23 -3.71 12.83 -4.32
CA VAL A 23 -2.90 12.70 -5.54
C VAL A 23 -3.33 13.61 -6.70
N VAL A 24 -4.53 14.17 -6.66
CA VAL A 24 -5.06 15.07 -7.71
C VAL A 24 -4.87 16.53 -7.36
N LYS A 25 -5.23 16.95 -6.14
CA LYS A 25 -5.19 18.37 -5.75
C LYS A 25 -3.80 18.79 -5.29
N ASN A 26 -2.99 17.85 -4.81
CA ASN A 26 -1.63 18.10 -4.35
C ASN A 26 -0.71 16.92 -4.76
N PRO A 27 -0.38 16.79 -6.05
CA PRO A 27 0.44 15.67 -6.53
C PRO A 27 1.88 15.77 -6.01
N GLN A 28 2.31 14.78 -5.22
CA GLN A 28 3.67 14.68 -4.68
C GLN A 28 4.36 13.39 -5.14
N VAL A 29 4.51 13.22 -6.46
CA VAL A 29 4.95 11.96 -7.08
C VAL A 29 6.29 11.47 -6.55
N GLU A 30 7.30 12.34 -6.46
CA GLU A 30 8.65 11.96 -5.98
C GLU A 30 8.63 11.42 -4.55
N LYS A 31 7.85 12.07 -3.68
CA LYS A 31 7.64 11.61 -2.30
C LYS A 31 6.96 10.25 -2.28
N TYR A 32 5.93 10.03 -3.08
CA TYR A 32 5.23 8.75 -3.12
C TYR A 32 6.13 7.62 -3.60
N LEU A 33 7.04 7.88 -4.54
CA LEU A 33 8.03 6.89 -4.97
C LEU A 33 9.00 6.52 -3.84
N ALA A 34 9.53 7.52 -3.13
CA ALA A 34 10.42 7.29 -1.99
C ALA A 34 9.71 6.54 -0.84
N ASP A 35 8.50 6.98 -0.48
CA ASP A 35 7.69 6.36 0.57
C ASP A 35 7.31 4.91 0.21
N TYR A 36 7.02 4.65 -1.07
CA TYR A 36 6.69 3.30 -1.54
C TYR A 36 7.89 2.39 -1.53
N GLN A 37 9.06 2.87 -1.96
CA GLN A 37 10.30 2.09 -1.89
C GLN A 37 10.64 1.72 -0.45
N ALA A 38 10.59 2.68 0.48
CA ALA A 38 10.82 2.42 1.91
C ALA A 38 9.79 1.43 2.50
N HIS A 39 8.54 1.49 2.05
CA HIS A 39 7.52 0.53 2.45
C HIS A 39 7.83 -0.89 1.95
N LEU A 40 8.23 -1.03 0.69
CA LEU A 40 8.60 -2.33 0.13
C LEU A 40 9.83 -2.91 0.84
N GLU A 41 10.85 -2.10 1.10
CA GLU A 41 12.01 -2.51 1.90
C GLU A 41 11.60 -2.96 3.30
N LYS A 42 10.67 -2.27 3.97
CA LYS A 42 10.19 -2.69 5.29
C LYS A 42 9.39 -4.00 5.28
N VAL A 43 8.68 -4.30 4.19
CA VAL A 43 7.78 -5.46 4.11
C VAL A 43 8.51 -6.70 3.56
N PHE A 44 9.48 -6.51 2.67
CA PHE A 44 10.12 -7.59 1.92
C PHE A 44 11.66 -7.61 1.99
N GLY A 45 12.30 -6.54 2.48
CA GLY A 45 13.75 -6.48 2.71
C GLY A 45 14.13 -7.03 4.09
#